data_AF-A0A2D7DAY3-F1
#
_entry.id   AF-A0A2D7DAY3-F1
#
_cell.length_a   1.000
_cell.length_b   1.000
_cell.length_c   1.000
_cell.angle_alpha   90.00
_cell.angle_beta   90.00
_cell.angle_gamma   90.00
#
_symmetry.space_group_name_H-M   'P 1'
#
loop_
_entity.id
_entity.type
_entity.pdbx_description
1 polymer ?
#
loop_
_entity_poly.entity_id
_entity_poly.type
_entity_poly.pdbx_seq_one_letter_code
_entity_poly.pdbx_strand_id
1 'polypeptide(L)'
;MSNPTAAIIIIGDEILSGRTKDKNIGWLAEQLNMQGIQLREARVIPDIREVIIDTVKSMSDAVDLVFTSGGIGPTHDDITTECIAAAFGRKVIRHPEAEARLIAHYTDTDIEFNAARQKMADIPEGATLIDNPLSAAPGFIVENVHVFAGVPSILQAMFEGLRDSLPGGVAMTRLTVQCSIGEGTIAALMQSVQAAHEGISIGSYPWFKPGQFGTAAVVSGLDADVTHAAANTLAEGVQAMGADAYVMALAGSE
;
A
#
# COMPACT_ATOMS: atom_id res chain seq x y z
N MET A 1 -14.78 -2.96 -15.52
CA MET A 1 -14.98 -2.52 -14.12
C MET A 1 -13.70 -1.85 -13.67
N SER A 2 -13.76 -0.73 -12.96
CA SER A 2 -12.57 -0.09 -12.40
C SER A 2 -12.03 -0.92 -11.23
N ASN A 3 -10.72 -1.01 -11.10
CA ASN A 3 -10.09 -1.65 -9.95
C ASN A 3 -10.46 -0.90 -8.65
N PRO A 4 -10.58 -1.62 -7.51
CA PRO A 4 -10.72 -0.99 -6.20
C PRO A 4 -9.54 -0.07 -5.90
N THR A 5 -9.79 0.95 -5.10
CA THR A 5 -8.83 2.00 -4.77
C THR A 5 -8.48 1.96 -3.30
N ALA A 6 -7.23 2.25 -2.99
CA ALA A 6 -6.74 2.23 -1.62
C ALA A 6 -5.89 3.46 -1.28
N ALA A 7 -5.79 3.75 0.02
CA ALA A 7 -4.81 4.67 0.58
C ALA A 7 -4.16 4.07 1.82
N ILE A 8 -2.93 4.50 2.15
CA ILE A 8 -2.24 4.12 3.39
C ILE A 8 -1.87 5.35 4.22
N ILE A 9 -2.08 5.26 5.54
CA ILE A 9 -1.68 6.25 6.53
C ILE A 9 -0.66 5.61 7.47
N ILE A 10 0.58 6.07 7.41
CA ILE A 10 1.61 5.75 8.40
C ILE A 10 1.51 6.78 9.53
N ILE A 11 1.31 6.30 10.75
CA ILE A 11 1.16 7.12 11.96
C ILE A 11 2.39 6.85 12.83
N GLY A 12 3.26 7.86 12.99
CA GLY A 12 4.49 7.70 13.76
C GLY A 12 5.50 8.84 13.56
N ASP A 13 5.79 9.58 14.64
CA ASP A 13 6.79 10.66 14.66
C ASP A 13 8.23 10.16 14.32
N GLU A 14 8.54 8.90 14.60
CA GLU A 14 9.82 8.28 14.29
C GLU A 14 10.05 8.09 12.78
N ILE A 15 8.97 7.98 11.99
CA ILE A 15 9.02 7.92 10.54
C ILE A 15 9.25 9.33 9.98
N LEU A 16 8.52 10.33 10.51
CA LEU A 16 8.67 11.73 10.10
C LEU A 16 10.05 12.31 10.43
N SER A 17 10.60 11.97 11.60
CA SER A 17 11.99 12.35 11.97
C SER A 17 13.06 11.58 11.19
N GLY A 18 12.67 10.55 10.43
CA GLY A 18 13.56 9.70 9.64
C GLY A 18 14.43 8.76 10.48
N ARG A 19 14.18 8.67 11.80
CA ARG A 19 14.83 7.74 12.74
C ARG A 19 14.58 6.30 12.32
N THR A 20 13.34 6.01 11.92
CA THR A 20 12.95 4.73 11.35
C THR A 20 12.66 4.93 9.86
N LYS A 21 13.14 4.01 9.01
CA LYS A 21 12.79 4.00 7.60
C LYS A 21 11.51 3.21 7.43
N ASP A 22 10.49 3.83 6.82
CA ASP A 22 9.28 3.11 6.44
C ASP A 22 9.61 1.92 5.54
N LYS A 23 8.93 0.81 5.79
CA LYS A 23 8.94 -0.41 4.98
C LYS A 23 7.53 -0.88 4.65
N ASN A 24 6.51 -0.22 5.17
CA ASN A 24 5.13 -0.69 5.11
C ASN A 24 4.45 -0.19 3.84
N ILE A 25 4.72 1.05 3.40
CA ILE A 25 4.08 1.62 2.20
C ILE A 25 4.46 0.80 0.97
N GLY A 26 5.76 0.59 0.73
CA GLY A 26 6.24 -0.13 -0.45
C GLY A 26 5.75 -1.57 -0.47
N TRP A 27 5.87 -2.27 0.66
CA TRP A 27 5.40 -3.66 0.76
C TRP A 27 3.89 -3.78 0.53
N LEU A 28 3.08 -2.94 1.17
CA LEU A 28 1.62 -2.99 0.99
C LEU A 28 1.24 -2.66 -0.46
N ALA A 29 1.90 -1.67 -1.08
CA ALA A 29 1.66 -1.32 -2.48
C ALA A 29 1.89 -2.51 -3.41
N GLU A 30 2.95 -3.30 -3.20
CA GLU A 30 3.21 -4.53 -3.95
C GLU A 30 2.08 -5.54 -3.77
N GLN A 31 1.64 -5.79 -2.53
CA GLN A 31 0.58 -6.75 -2.24
C GLN A 31 -0.77 -6.36 -2.85
N LEU A 32 -1.13 -5.07 -2.77
CA LEU A 32 -2.36 -4.54 -3.32
C LEU A 32 -2.33 -4.60 -4.86
N ASN A 33 -1.21 -4.26 -5.49
CA ASN A 33 -1.06 -4.34 -6.93
C ASN A 33 -1.24 -5.77 -7.46
N MET A 34 -0.70 -6.78 -6.76
CA MET A 34 -0.90 -8.19 -7.11
C MET A 34 -2.38 -8.61 -7.07
N GLN A 35 -3.18 -7.97 -6.23
CA GLN A 35 -4.63 -8.20 -6.14
C GLN A 35 -5.45 -7.30 -7.08
N GLY A 36 -4.80 -6.44 -7.87
CA GLY A 36 -5.50 -5.45 -8.69
C GLY A 36 -6.18 -4.36 -7.88
N ILE A 37 -5.67 -4.02 -6.70
CA ILE A 37 -6.11 -2.88 -5.89
C ILE A 37 -5.12 -1.73 -6.10
N GLN A 38 -5.63 -0.57 -6.53
CA GLN A 38 -4.81 0.59 -6.84
C GLN A 38 -4.55 1.44 -5.59
N LEU A 39 -3.33 1.42 -5.06
CA LEU A 39 -2.91 2.37 -4.04
C LEU A 39 -2.74 3.76 -4.66
N ARG A 40 -3.62 4.70 -4.31
CA ARG A 40 -3.67 6.05 -4.88
C ARG A 40 -2.93 7.10 -4.08
N GLU A 41 -2.88 6.93 -2.77
CA GLU A 41 -2.29 7.91 -1.86
C GLU A 41 -1.62 7.22 -0.67
N ALA A 42 -0.49 7.78 -0.24
CA ALA A 42 0.17 7.41 0.98
C ALA A 42 0.51 8.69 1.76
N ARG A 43 0.18 8.73 3.06
CA ARG A 43 0.59 9.81 3.96
C ARG A 43 1.38 9.26 5.14
N VAL A 44 2.37 10.02 5.58
CA VAL A 44 3.02 9.85 6.87
C VAL A 44 2.62 11.03 7.73
N ILE A 45 2.03 10.78 8.90
CA ILE A 45 1.46 11.81 9.77
C ILE A 45 1.96 11.63 11.22
N PRO A 46 1.99 12.72 12.02
CA PRO A 46 2.42 12.65 13.41
C PRO A 46 1.35 12.02 14.30
N ASP A 47 1.75 11.63 15.51
CA ASP A 47 0.89 11.12 16.58
C ASP A 47 0.05 12.23 17.24
N ILE A 48 -0.70 12.98 16.42
CA ILE A 48 -1.56 14.10 16.84
C ILE A 48 -3.01 13.75 16.54
N ARG A 49 -3.82 13.71 17.60
CA ARG A 49 -5.23 13.29 17.56
C ARG A 49 -6.04 13.89 16.41
N GLU A 50 -6.05 15.22 16.28
CA GLU A 50 -6.86 15.88 15.24
C GLU A 50 -6.34 15.57 13.83
N VAL A 51 -5.01 15.48 13.66
CA VAL A 51 -4.40 15.14 12.37
C VAL A 51 -4.78 13.73 11.94
N ILE A 52 -4.77 12.76 12.86
CA ILE A 52 -5.18 11.39 12.58
C ILE A 52 -6.66 11.34 12.20
N ILE A 53 -7.53 11.98 13.00
CA ILE A 53 -8.99 11.99 12.77
C ILE A 53 -9.31 12.59 11.39
N ASP A 54 -8.77 13.77 11.07
CA ASP A 54 -9.09 14.48 9.83
C ASP A 54 -8.54 13.72 8.62
N THR A 55 -7.33 13.16 8.72
CA THR A 55 -6.73 12.39 7.63
C THR A 55 -7.50 11.11 7.36
N VAL A 56 -7.88 10.37 8.41
CA VAL A 56 -8.66 9.13 8.28
C VAL A 56 -9.99 9.40 7.62
N LYS A 57 -10.73 10.43 8.07
CA LYS A 57 -12.02 10.81 7.46
C LYS A 57 -11.86 11.20 6.00
N SER A 58 -10.91 12.09 5.71
CA SER A 58 -10.66 12.55 4.35
C SER A 58 -10.27 11.42 3.40
N MET A 59 -9.49 10.44 3.84
CA MET A 59 -9.12 9.30 3.01
C MET A 59 -10.25 8.28 2.89
N SER A 60 -10.96 8.01 3.97
CA SER A 60 -12.11 7.09 4.00
C SER A 60 -13.19 7.52 3.01
N ASP A 61 -13.42 8.83 2.86
CA ASP A 61 -14.35 9.41 1.88
C ASP A 61 -13.84 9.35 0.42
N ALA A 62 -12.52 9.26 0.21
CA ALA A 62 -11.89 9.44 -1.10
C ALA A 62 -11.55 8.12 -1.83
N VAL A 63 -11.43 7.01 -1.10
CA VAL A 63 -11.03 5.70 -1.64
C VAL A 63 -11.88 4.56 -1.08
N ASP A 64 -11.85 3.41 -1.75
CA ASP A 64 -12.64 2.24 -1.34
C ASP A 64 -12.09 1.58 -0.07
N LEU A 65 -10.77 1.63 0.14
CA LEU A 65 -10.07 1.01 1.28
C LEU A 65 -9.04 1.96 1.88
N VAL A 66 -9.02 2.10 3.20
CA VAL A 66 -7.93 2.79 3.90
C VAL A 66 -7.19 1.78 4.76
N PHE A 67 -5.87 1.83 4.71
CA PHE A 67 -4.99 1.06 5.57
C PHE A 67 -4.24 2.01 6.50
N THR A 68 -4.11 1.68 7.78
CA THR A 68 -3.24 2.42 8.69
C THR A 68 -2.15 1.52 9.24
N SER A 69 -1.01 2.10 9.58
CA SER A 69 0.09 1.40 10.24
C SER A 69 0.66 2.28 11.34
N GLY A 70 0.61 1.79 12.58
CA GLY A 70 1.17 2.48 13.75
C GLY A 70 0.12 2.94 14.76
N GLY A 71 0.58 3.23 15.98
CA GLY A 71 -0.21 3.83 17.06
C GLY A 71 -1.26 2.93 17.73
N ILE A 72 -1.13 1.59 17.64
CA ILE A 72 -2.03 0.61 18.32
C ILE A 72 -1.33 -0.25 19.38
N GLY A 73 -0.08 0.07 19.72
CA GLY A 73 0.66 -0.62 20.76
C GLY A 73 0.24 -0.23 22.18
N PRO A 74 1.04 -0.66 23.18
CA PRO A 74 0.74 -0.43 24.59
C PRO A 74 1.21 0.93 25.13
N THR A 75 1.91 1.76 24.34
CA THR A 75 2.51 3.00 24.86
C THR A 75 1.50 4.16 24.88
N HIS A 76 1.91 5.30 25.44
CA HIS A 76 1.02 6.43 25.71
C HIS A 76 0.75 7.28 24.46
N ASP A 77 1.72 7.28 23.54
CA ASP A 77 1.69 7.82 22.20
C ASP A 77 0.89 6.94 21.20
N ASP A 78 0.62 5.67 21.53
CA ASP A 78 -0.28 4.82 20.74
C ASP A 78 -1.75 5.26 20.89
N ILE A 79 -2.16 6.24 20.09
CA ILE A 79 -3.50 6.86 20.15
C ILE A 79 -4.41 6.53 18.95
N THR A 80 -3.96 5.71 18.00
CA THR A 80 -4.69 5.41 16.75
C THR A 80 -6.07 4.84 17.03
N THR A 81 -6.22 3.85 17.91
CA THR A 81 -7.53 3.25 18.24
C THR A 81 -8.56 4.29 18.65
N GLU A 82 -8.20 5.20 19.55
CA GLU A 82 -9.10 6.25 20.04
C GLU A 82 -9.44 7.28 18.95
N CYS A 83 -8.49 7.56 18.06
CA CYS A 83 -8.68 8.48 16.95
C CYS A 83 -9.61 7.88 15.89
N ILE A 84 -9.45 6.59 15.56
CA ILE A 84 -10.36 5.88 14.64
C ILE A 84 -11.76 5.82 15.22
N ALA A 85 -11.91 5.51 16.51
CA ALA A 85 -13.22 5.54 17.17
C ALA A 85 -13.88 6.93 17.07
N ALA A 86 -13.11 7.99 17.36
CA ALA A 86 -13.61 9.37 17.30
C ALA A 86 -13.98 9.81 15.87
N ALA A 87 -13.20 9.39 14.86
CA ALA A 87 -13.45 9.71 13.45
C ALA A 87 -14.83 9.22 12.99
N PHE A 88 -15.27 8.06 13.49
CA PHE A 88 -16.54 7.42 13.12
C PHE A 88 -17.60 7.48 14.22
N GLY A 89 -17.42 8.31 15.25
CA GLY A 89 -18.38 8.49 16.33
C GLY A 89 -18.66 7.21 17.14
N ARG A 90 -17.69 6.30 17.20
CA ARG A 90 -17.76 5.04 17.96
C ARG A 90 -17.21 5.22 19.37
N LYS A 91 -17.70 4.41 20.31
CA LYS A 91 -17.08 4.27 21.62
C LYS A 91 -15.92 3.31 21.54
N VAL A 92 -14.89 3.50 22.37
CA VAL A 92 -13.87 2.47 22.60
C VAL A 92 -14.34 1.59 23.74
N ILE A 93 -14.29 0.27 23.54
CA ILE A 93 -14.62 -0.73 24.55
C ILE A 93 -13.46 -1.69 24.72
N ARG A 94 -13.35 -2.31 25.90
CA ARG A 94 -12.53 -3.51 26.07
C ARG A 94 -13.20 -4.65 25.31
N HIS A 95 -12.65 -5.03 24.15
CA HIS A 95 -13.29 -6.02 23.29
C HIS A 95 -13.11 -7.42 23.89
N PRO A 96 -14.19 -8.16 24.22
CA PRO A 96 -14.09 -9.42 24.95
C PRO A 96 -13.22 -10.46 24.26
N GLU A 97 -13.32 -10.57 22.93
CA GLU A 97 -12.51 -11.52 22.16
C GLU A 97 -11.03 -11.10 22.07
N ALA A 98 -10.74 -9.80 21.96
CA ALA A 98 -9.36 -9.31 21.90
C ALA A 98 -8.68 -9.51 23.26
N GLU A 99 -9.41 -9.23 24.34
CA GLU A 99 -8.96 -9.47 25.71
C GLU A 99 -8.71 -10.96 25.97
N ALA A 100 -9.62 -11.85 25.55
CA ALA A 100 -9.44 -13.28 25.69
C ALA A 100 -8.19 -13.79 24.95
N ARG A 101 -7.94 -13.32 23.72
CA ARG A 101 -6.74 -13.66 22.94
C ARG A 101 -5.46 -13.20 23.65
N LEU A 102 -5.45 -11.98 24.18
CA LEU A 102 -4.30 -11.43 24.91
C LEU A 102 -4.08 -12.15 26.24
N ILE A 103 -5.13 -12.46 27.01
CA ILE A 103 -5.03 -13.26 28.22
C ILE A 103 -4.39 -14.62 27.89
N ALA A 104 -4.89 -15.32 26.86
CA ALA A 104 -4.33 -16.60 26.44
C ALA A 104 -2.86 -16.49 26.00
N HIS A 105 -2.48 -15.40 25.32
CA HIS A 105 -1.11 -15.15 24.87
C HIS A 105 -0.11 -14.93 26.02
N TYR A 106 -0.53 -14.26 27.10
CA TYR A 106 0.31 -14.03 28.27
C TYR A 106 0.21 -15.15 29.32
N THR A 107 -0.79 -16.03 29.21
CA THR A 107 -0.89 -17.24 30.03
C THR A 107 0.34 -18.10 29.80
N ASP A 108 0.89 -18.67 30.87
CA ASP A 108 2.12 -19.49 30.86
C ASP A 108 3.40 -18.76 30.41
N THR A 109 3.41 -17.42 30.47
CA THR A 109 4.61 -16.60 30.30
C THR A 109 5.01 -15.93 31.63
N ASP A 110 6.28 -15.59 31.81
CA ASP A 110 6.75 -14.78 32.96
C ASP A 110 6.39 -13.28 32.82
N ILE A 111 5.57 -12.93 31.82
CA ILE A 111 5.26 -11.56 31.46
C ILE A 111 3.89 -11.16 32.03
N GLU A 112 3.88 -10.15 32.89
CA GLU A 112 2.65 -9.64 33.51
C GLU A 112 1.68 -9.02 32.49
N PHE A 113 0.40 -9.43 32.46
CA PHE A 113 -0.63 -8.78 31.64
C PHE A 113 -1.14 -7.46 32.28
N ASN A 114 -0.26 -6.46 32.31
CA ASN A 114 -0.49 -5.16 32.94
C ASN A 114 -1.49 -4.26 32.18
N ALA A 115 -1.83 -3.11 32.75
CA ALA A 115 -2.80 -2.16 32.18
C ALA A 115 -2.43 -1.68 30.75
N ALA A 116 -1.14 -1.49 30.46
CA ALA A 116 -0.69 -1.08 29.14
C ALA A 116 -0.91 -2.18 28.08
N ARG A 117 -0.73 -3.45 28.44
CA ARG A 117 -1.01 -4.58 27.55
C ARG A 117 -2.51 -4.82 27.39
N GLN A 118 -3.27 -4.61 28.47
CA GLN A 118 -4.73 -4.64 28.45
C GLN A 118 -5.33 -3.60 27.52
N LYS A 119 -4.73 -2.39 27.42
CA LYS A 119 -5.11 -1.36 26.46
C LYS A 119 -5.11 -1.86 25.01
N MET A 120 -4.26 -2.83 24.64
CA MET A 120 -4.25 -3.40 23.29
C MET A 120 -5.50 -4.24 22.96
N ALA A 121 -6.37 -4.52 23.95
CA ALA A 121 -7.70 -5.08 23.76
C ALA A 121 -8.80 -4.01 23.67
N ASP A 122 -8.47 -2.73 23.81
CA ASP A 122 -9.39 -1.63 23.62
C ASP A 122 -9.58 -1.40 22.11
N ILE A 123 -10.80 -1.55 21.63
CA ILE A 123 -11.16 -1.53 20.20
C ILE A 123 -12.46 -0.73 20.02
N PRO A 124 -12.67 -0.04 18.89
CA PRO A 124 -13.94 0.64 18.63
C PRO A 124 -15.12 -0.35 18.61
N GLU A 125 -16.24 0.04 19.23
CA GLU A 125 -17.46 -0.75 19.28
C GLU A 125 -17.98 -1.05 17.86
N GLY A 126 -18.25 -2.33 17.58
CA GLY A 126 -18.72 -2.82 16.28
C GLY A 126 -17.61 -3.02 15.24
N ALA A 127 -16.34 -2.83 15.60
CA ALA A 127 -15.23 -3.15 14.72
C ALA A 127 -15.10 -4.67 14.48
N THR A 128 -14.60 -5.05 13.30
CA THR A 128 -14.23 -6.44 13.01
C THR A 128 -12.76 -6.64 13.35
N LEU A 129 -12.40 -7.69 14.09
CA LEU A 129 -11.00 -7.94 14.44
C LEU A 129 -10.18 -8.45 13.24
N ILE A 130 -8.93 -8.00 13.16
CA ILE A 130 -7.91 -8.56 12.27
C ILE A 130 -6.93 -9.36 13.11
N ASP A 131 -6.81 -10.65 12.80
CA ASP A 131 -5.92 -11.55 13.52
C ASP A 131 -4.47 -11.12 13.40
N ASN A 132 -3.77 -11.12 14.54
CA ASN A 132 -2.34 -10.91 14.62
C ASN A 132 -1.69 -12.16 15.21
N PRO A 133 -1.15 -13.05 14.35
CA PRO A 133 -0.59 -14.32 14.82
C PRO A 133 0.77 -14.16 15.52
N LEU A 134 1.40 -12.98 15.48
CA LEU A 134 2.73 -12.77 16.06
C LEU A 134 2.69 -12.24 17.50
N SER A 135 1.77 -11.34 17.82
CA SER A 135 1.70 -10.72 19.16
C SER A 135 0.32 -10.78 19.82
N ALA A 136 -0.63 -11.50 19.23
CA ALA A 136 -2.03 -11.70 19.68
C ALA A 136 -2.90 -10.44 19.79
N ALA A 137 -2.32 -9.25 19.99
CA ALA A 137 -2.99 -7.96 19.94
C ALA A 137 -3.57 -7.74 18.53
N PRO A 138 -4.90 -7.81 18.36
CA PRO A 138 -5.49 -7.77 17.03
C PRO A 138 -5.45 -6.35 16.48
N GLY A 139 -5.42 -6.25 15.15
CA GLY A 139 -5.88 -5.04 14.47
C GLY A 139 -7.39 -5.06 14.38
N PHE A 140 -7.95 -4.12 13.62
CA PHE A 140 -9.39 -4.07 13.46
C PHE A 140 -9.80 -3.30 12.21
N ILE A 141 -11.06 -3.47 11.81
CA ILE A 141 -11.71 -2.79 10.70
C ILE A 141 -12.90 -2.00 11.23
N VAL A 142 -12.97 -0.71 10.86
CA VAL A 142 -14.14 0.15 11.08
C VAL A 142 -14.46 0.84 9.76
N GLU A 143 -15.72 0.72 9.30
CA GLU A 143 -16.12 1.14 7.95
C GLU A 143 -15.20 0.50 6.89
N ASN A 144 -14.47 1.31 6.11
CA ASN A 144 -13.47 0.85 5.13
C ASN A 144 -12.02 0.99 5.63
N VAL A 145 -11.80 1.29 6.91
CA VAL A 145 -10.48 1.54 7.49
C VAL A 145 -9.96 0.29 8.19
N HIS A 146 -8.84 -0.23 7.71
CA HIS A 146 -8.14 -1.40 8.19
C HIS A 146 -6.92 -0.96 8.99
N VAL A 147 -6.92 -1.23 10.28
CA VAL A 147 -5.93 -0.73 11.23
C VAL A 147 -4.93 -1.82 11.58
N PHE A 148 -3.66 -1.59 11.21
CA PHE A 148 -2.55 -2.51 11.47
C PHE A 148 -1.54 -1.95 12.46
N ALA A 149 -0.74 -2.85 13.03
CA ALA A 149 0.43 -2.48 13.81
C ALA A 149 1.51 -1.78 12.95
N GLY A 150 2.35 -0.97 13.61
CA GLY A 150 3.47 -0.27 12.95
C GLY A 150 4.64 -1.19 12.58
N VAL A 151 4.83 -2.28 13.31
CA VAL A 151 5.95 -3.21 13.10
C VAL A 151 5.75 -3.97 11.78
N PRO A 152 6.71 -3.91 10.83
CA PRO A 152 6.51 -4.48 9.49
C PRO A 152 6.11 -5.94 9.49
N SER A 153 6.81 -6.81 10.24
CA SER A 153 6.49 -8.24 10.28
C SER A 153 5.08 -8.54 10.80
N ILE A 154 4.57 -7.69 11.71
CA ILE A 154 3.22 -7.83 12.27
C ILE A 154 2.18 -7.41 11.23
N LEU A 155 2.35 -6.23 10.60
CA LEU A 155 1.47 -5.78 9.52
C LEU A 155 1.37 -6.83 8.41
N GLN A 156 2.51 -7.40 8.00
CA GLN A 156 2.57 -8.41 6.95
C GLN A 156 1.77 -9.65 7.32
N ALA A 157 1.93 -10.15 8.54
CA ALA A 157 1.22 -11.34 9.02
C ALA A 157 -0.29 -11.10 9.15
N MET A 158 -0.69 -9.91 9.59
CA MET A 158 -2.10 -9.50 9.67
C MET A 158 -2.72 -9.37 8.29
N PHE A 159 -2.01 -8.76 7.34
CA PHE A 159 -2.47 -8.60 5.97
C PHE A 159 -2.65 -9.94 5.27
N GLU A 160 -1.73 -10.90 5.47
CA GLU A 160 -1.85 -12.22 4.84
C GLU A 160 -3.14 -12.95 5.25
N GLY A 161 -3.54 -12.85 6.52
CA GLY A 161 -4.81 -13.42 6.99
C GLY A 161 -6.06 -12.69 6.46
N LEU A 162 -5.93 -11.40 6.12
CA LEU A 162 -7.00 -10.58 5.58
C LEU A 162 -7.13 -10.69 4.06
N ARG A 163 -6.04 -10.99 3.36
CA ARG A 163 -5.87 -10.84 1.91
C ARG A 163 -7.07 -11.34 1.11
N ASP A 164 -7.50 -12.57 1.37
CA ASP A 164 -8.51 -13.25 0.56
C ASP A 164 -9.93 -12.68 0.77
N SER A 165 -10.12 -11.81 1.77
CA SER A 165 -11.37 -11.08 2.02
C SER A 165 -11.42 -9.70 1.36
N LEU A 166 -10.28 -9.17 0.88
CA LEU A 166 -10.22 -7.88 0.21
C LEU A 166 -10.88 -7.97 -1.18
N PRO A 167 -11.44 -6.86 -1.69
CA PRO A 167 -12.00 -6.84 -3.03
C PRO A 167 -10.88 -7.06 -4.06
N GLY A 168 -11.03 -8.10 -4.88
CA GLY A 168 -10.13 -8.36 -6.00
C GLY A 168 -10.38 -7.40 -7.17
N GLY A 169 -9.33 -7.12 -7.93
CA GLY A 169 -9.37 -6.40 -9.20
C GLY A 169 -8.56 -7.13 -10.28
N VAL A 170 -8.30 -6.44 -11.39
CA VAL A 170 -7.42 -6.95 -12.44
C VAL A 170 -5.99 -6.49 -12.15
N ALA A 171 -5.08 -7.44 -11.95
CA ALA A 171 -3.67 -7.12 -11.77
C ALA A 171 -3.13 -6.39 -13.02
N MET A 172 -2.43 -5.28 -12.79
CA MET A 172 -1.95 -4.44 -13.87
C MET A 172 -0.79 -5.12 -14.61
N THR A 173 -0.89 -5.19 -15.93
CA THR A 173 0.23 -5.59 -16.79
C THR A 173 1.19 -4.43 -16.92
N ARG A 174 2.50 -4.67 -16.70
CA ARG A 174 3.55 -3.65 -16.79
C ARG A 174 4.72 -4.18 -17.61
N LEU A 175 5.02 -3.52 -18.71
CA LEU A 175 6.09 -3.88 -19.64
C LEU A 175 7.09 -2.72 -19.74
N THR A 176 8.38 -3.04 -19.74
CA THR A 176 9.44 -2.04 -19.93
C THR A 176 9.99 -2.14 -21.34
N VAL A 177 9.93 -1.05 -22.09
CA VAL A 177 10.60 -0.89 -23.38
C VAL A 177 11.91 -0.17 -23.15
N GLN A 178 13.01 -0.90 -23.32
CA GLN A 178 14.36 -0.36 -23.18
C GLN A 178 14.74 0.32 -24.49
N CYS A 179 15.06 1.62 -24.46
CA CYS A 179 15.35 2.43 -25.63
C CYS A 179 16.76 3.06 -25.52
N SER A 180 17.61 2.93 -26.55
CA SER A 180 18.94 3.58 -26.61
C SER A 180 18.89 5.02 -27.12
N ILE A 181 17.83 5.75 -26.74
CA ILE A 181 17.56 7.13 -27.15
C ILE A 181 17.03 7.94 -25.97
N GLY A 182 17.35 9.24 -25.96
CA GLY A 182 17.01 10.15 -24.88
C GLY A 182 15.51 10.44 -24.80
N GLU A 183 15.03 10.67 -23.58
CA GLU A 183 13.61 10.81 -23.24
C GLU A 183 12.92 11.91 -24.05
N GLY A 184 13.56 13.08 -24.15
CA GLY A 184 13.01 14.23 -24.89
C GLY A 184 12.76 13.94 -26.37
N THR A 185 13.51 13.02 -26.96
CA THR A 185 13.35 12.64 -28.37
C THR A 185 12.14 11.72 -28.58
N ILE A 186 11.83 10.85 -27.62
CA ILE A 186 10.72 9.89 -27.74
C ILE A 186 9.42 10.35 -27.06
N ALA A 187 9.42 11.53 -26.40
CA ALA A 187 8.25 12.06 -25.69
C ALA A 187 6.98 12.13 -26.56
N ALA A 188 7.09 12.67 -27.79
CA ALA A 188 5.95 12.77 -28.71
C ALA A 188 5.44 11.39 -29.16
N LEU A 189 6.36 10.43 -29.36
CA LEU A 189 5.99 9.05 -29.70
C LEU A 189 5.26 8.38 -28.52
N MET A 190 5.76 8.50 -27.29
CA MET A 190 5.09 7.97 -26.10
C MET A 190 3.67 8.54 -25.95
N GLN A 191 3.50 9.85 -26.14
CA GLN A 191 2.19 10.50 -26.11
C GLN A 191 1.26 9.96 -27.20
N SER A 192 1.76 9.80 -28.44
CA SER A 192 1.02 9.23 -29.56
C SER A 192 0.56 7.79 -29.28
N VAL A 193 1.47 6.94 -28.81
CA VAL A 193 1.16 5.53 -28.51
C VAL A 193 0.13 5.43 -27.39
N GLN A 194 0.30 6.22 -26.32
CA GLN A 194 -0.66 6.26 -25.21
C GLN A 194 -2.06 6.71 -25.68
N ALA A 195 -2.14 7.73 -26.54
CA ALA A 195 -3.41 8.21 -27.08
C ALA A 195 -4.09 7.20 -28.03
N ALA A 196 -3.30 6.37 -28.71
CA ALA A 196 -3.80 5.36 -29.65
C ALA A 196 -4.28 4.07 -28.98
N HIS A 197 -3.93 3.82 -27.71
CA HIS A 197 -4.27 2.61 -26.98
C HIS A 197 -5.07 2.94 -25.72
N GLU A 198 -6.39 2.69 -25.76
CA GLU A 198 -7.27 2.95 -24.64
C GLU A 198 -6.85 2.15 -23.39
N GLY A 199 -6.86 2.81 -22.22
CA GLY A 199 -6.51 2.17 -20.95
C GLY A 199 -5.01 2.00 -20.70
N ILE A 200 -4.15 2.51 -21.58
CA ILE A 200 -2.69 2.48 -21.41
C ILE A 200 -2.17 3.76 -20.75
N SER A 201 -1.19 3.59 -19.86
CA SER A 201 -0.35 4.65 -19.31
C SER A 201 1.11 4.35 -19.60
N ILE A 202 1.86 5.35 -20.04
CA ILE A 202 3.29 5.24 -20.36
C ILE A 202 4.07 6.24 -19.50
N GLY A 203 4.99 5.73 -18.68
CA GLY A 203 5.96 6.53 -17.93
C GLY A 203 7.37 6.39 -18.50
N SER A 204 8.23 7.38 -18.31
CA SER A 204 9.62 7.37 -18.78
C SER A 204 10.60 7.49 -17.62
N TYR A 205 11.70 6.72 -17.71
CA TYR A 205 12.79 6.73 -16.74
C TYR A 205 14.13 6.79 -17.48
N PRO A 206 14.83 7.94 -17.47
CA PRO A 206 16.13 8.04 -18.12
C PRO A 206 17.17 7.22 -17.35
N TRP A 207 18.08 6.59 -18.08
CA TRP A 207 19.20 5.85 -17.51
C TRP A 207 20.51 6.28 -18.15
N PHE A 208 21.57 6.20 -17.34
CA PHE A 208 22.91 6.62 -17.72
C PHE A 208 23.90 5.51 -17.36
N LYS A 209 24.68 5.06 -18.33
CA LYS A 209 25.83 4.18 -18.16
C LYS A 209 27.08 4.90 -18.68
N PRO A 210 28.30 4.53 -18.28
CA PRO A 210 29.50 5.17 -18.80
C PRO A 210 29.52 5.16 -20.34
N GLY A 211 29.45 6.35 -20.95
CA GLY A 211 29.42 6.53 -22.41
C GLY A 211 28.11 6.16 -23.12
N GLN A 212 27.04 5.82 -22.38
CA GLN A 212 25.74 5.45 -22.94
C GLN A 212 24.59 6.11 -22.16
N PHE A 213 23.51 6.42 -22.85
CA PHE A 213 22.29 6.91 -22.24
C PHE A 213 21.09 6.34 -22.98
N GLY A 214 19.93 6.41 -22.35
CA GLY A 214 18.68 6.08 -22.99
C GLY A 214 17.51 6.23 -22.04
N THR A 215 16.38 5.64 -22.42
CA THR A 215 15.13 5.73 -21.69
C THR A 215 14.54 4.35 -21.50
N ALA A 216 14.08 4.04 -20.29
CA ALA A 216 13.19 2.93 -20.02
C ALA A 216 11.76 3.48 -20.03
N ALA A 217 10.99 3.13 -21.05
CA ALA A 217 9.58 3.51 -21.12
C ALA A 217 8.73 2.37 -20.56
N VAL A 218 7.96 2.66 -19.53
CA VAL A 218 7.15 1.67 -18.83
C VAL A 218 5.69 1.81 -19.23
N VAL A 219 5.21 0.82 -19.98
CA VAL A 219 3.85 0.73 -20.50
C VAL A 219 3.03 -0.10 -19.53
N SER A 220 1.93 0.45 -19.04
CA SER A 220 1.05 -0.19 -18.05
C SER A 220 -0.41 -0.16 -18.50
N GLY A 221 -1.13 -1.25 -18.28
CA GLY A 221 -2.55 -1.37 -18.61
C GLY A 221 -3.21 -2.56 -17.92
N LEU A 222 -4.55 -2.56 -17.87
CA LEU A 222 -5.33 -3.67 -17.30
C LEU A 222 -5.56 -4.80 -18.30
N ASP A 223 -5.55 -4.48 -19.60
CA ASP A 223 -5.65 -5.46 -20.68
C ASP A 223 -4.23 -5.82 -21.14
N ALA A 224 -3.85 -7.09 -20.96
CA ALA A 224 -2.52 -7.58 -21.29
C ALA A 224 -2.22 -7.47 -22.78
N ASP A 225 -3.19 -7.80 -23.65
CA ASP A 225 -3.01 -7.80 -25.10
C ASP A 225 -2.83 -6.38 -25.62
N VAL A 226 -3.64 -5.43 -25.13
CA VAL A 226 -3.49 -4.00 -25.46
C VAL A 226 -2.16 -3.45 -24.94
N THR A 227 -1.73 -3.87 -23.74
CA THR A 227 -0.45 -3.44 -23.16
C THR A 227 0.73 -3.95 -23.97
N HIS A 228 0.69 -5.21 -24.42
CA HIS A 228 1.69 -5.78 -25.32
C HIS A 228 1.71 -5.08 -26.69
N ALA A 229 0.54 -4.82 -27.28
CA ALA A 229 0.43 -4.08 -28.54
C ALA A 229 1.03 -2.67 -28.44
N ALA A 230 0.73 -1.94 -27.36
CA ALA A 230 1.28 -0.61 -27.11
C ALA A 230 2.80 -0.65 -26.91
N ALA A 231 3.31 -1.61 -26.14
CA ALA A 231 4.76 -1.77 -25.93
C ALA A 231 5.51 -2.10 -27.22
N ASN A 232 4.96 -2.98 -28.06
CA ASN A 232 5.54 -3.31 -29.36
C ASN A 232 5.50 -2.09 -30.31
N THR A 233 4.38 -1.38 -30.37
CA THR A 233 4.24 -0.16 -31.18
C THR A 233 5.27 0.90 -30.78
N LEU A 234 5.50 1.08 -29.47
CA LEU A 234 6.53 2.00 -28.97
C LEU A 234 7.94 1.56 -29.38
N ALA A 235 8.26 0.28 -29.24
CA ALA A 235 9.57 -0.26 -29.63
C ALA A 235 9.83 -0.08 -31.14
N GLU A 236 8.86 -0.43 -31.98
CA GLU A 236 8.93 -0.26 -33.44
C GLU A 236 9.06 1.22 -33.83
N GLY A 237 8.32 2.11 -33.16
CA GLY A 237 8.43 3.55 -33.39
C GLY A 237 9.82 4.09 -33.08
N VAL A 238 10.45 3.63 -32.00
CA VAL A 238 11.84 4.02 -31.67
C VAL A 238 12.84 3.45 -32.68
N GLN A 239 12.65 2.20 -33.11
CA GLN A 239 13.47 1.58 -34.16
C GLN A 239 13.38 2.35 -35.49
N ALA A 240 12.20 2.83 -35.86
CA ALA A 240 11.99 3.67 -37.04
C ALA A 240 12.68 5.04 -36.93
N MET A 241 12.99 5.51 -35.72
CA MET A 241 13.80 6.72 -35.48
C MET A 241 15.32 6.46 -35.54
N GLY A 242 15.74 5.22 -35.80
CA GLY A 242 17.14 4.83 -35.96
C GLY A 242 17.87 4.51 -34.65
N ALA A 243 17.14 4.22 -33.57
CA ALA A 243 17.70 3.80 -32.29
C ALA A 243 17.23 2.39 -31.90
N ASP A 244 18.02 1.68 -31.10
CA ASP A 244 17.64 0.35 -30.63
C ASP A 244 16.55 0.44 -29.58
N ALA A 245 15.52 -0.39 -29.71
CA ALA A 245 14.51 -0.59 -28.68
C ALA A 245 14.02 -2.04 -28.63
N TYR A 246 13.72 -2.52 -27.43
CA TYR A 246 13.14 -3.85 -27.22
C TYR A 246 12.28 -3.88 -25.96
N VAL A 247 11.20 -4.67 -26.01
CA VAL A 247 10.37 -4.97 -24.83
C VAL A 247 11.15 -5.96 -23.98
N MET A 248 11.41 -5.62 -22.72
CA MET A 248 12.05 -6.54 -21.79
C MET A 248 11.09 -7.67 -21.44
N ALA A 249 11.58 -8.92 -21.48
CA ALA A 249 10.91 -10.01 -20.80
C ALA A 249 10.77 -9.65 -19.32
N LEU A 250 9.62 -9.96 -18.71
CA LEU A 250 9.46 -9.86 -17.27
C LEU A 250 10.65 -10.58 -16.63
N ALA A 251 11.49 -9.84 -15.89
CA ALA A 251 12.46 -10.48 -15.03
C ALA A 251 11.63 -11.32 -14.05
N GLY A 252 11.68 -12.63 -14.19
CA GLY A 252 11.05 -13.54 -13.26
C GLY A 252 11.47 -13.14 -11.86
N SER A 253 10.48 -12.99 -10.98
CA SER A 253 10.66 -13.08 -9.55
C SER A 253 11.31 -14.44 -9.23
N GLU A 254 12.64 -14.46 -9.14
CA GLU A 254 13.37 -15.44 -8.32
C GLU A 254 13.27 -15.05 -6.84
#